data_AF-A0AAD7GZD2-F1
#
_entry.id   AF-A0AAD7GZD2-F1
#
_cell.length_a   1.000
_cell.length_b   1.000
_cell.length_c   1.000
_cell.angle_alpha   90.00
_cell.angle_beta   90.00
_cell.angle_gamma   90.00
#
_symmetry.space_group_name_H-M   'P 1'
#
loop_
_entity.id
_entity.type
_entity.pdbx_description
1 polymer ?
#
loop_
_entity_poly.entity_id
_entity_poly.type
_entity_poly.pdbx_seq_one_letter_code
_entity_poly.pdbx_strand_id
1 'polypeptide(L)'
;MLSTGITILSNEKQLSDSNWVSFKDTILSLARGQGYESYLVRTTLRTVAATFAGHATPVNSSTPSTEEWDLRSGQMGSIIYLDVKDPKAHSLSASNTPYEMWVALHVKFNCSSKVLKGQANKRFCCVKLASRRNMPAHLDELTKLCVKVQRVDGHIRDPEMNSIIVQSLPAVEFTLLMLSLQCFNVTFELVNDLMTFWELVYKKDVEAARIAMVCTHTMYAEPVEEDAKARRLCGGGPHQSLVDVHRAVKAARATARATAAAAMALVVAAAGLAPAPAQTFFISPMPIYALAAMYNSDGDSDVENKLLPF
;
A
#
# COMPACT_ATOMS: atom_id res chain seq x y z
N MET A 1 25.16 21.42 -37.88
CA MET A 1 26.25 20.89 -37.03
C MET A 1 25.65 19.87 -36.09
N LEU A 2 26.01 18.59 -36.24
CA LEU A 2 25.61 17.56 -35.27
C LEU A 2 26.44 17.80 -34.01
N SER A 3 25.77 18.07 -32.88
CA SER A 3 26.46 18.13 -31.58
C SER A 3 26.92 16.71 -31.26
N THR A 4 28.22 16.45 -31.42
CA THR A 4 28.84 15.14 -31.17
C THR A 4 29.19 14.92 -29.69
N GLY A 5 28.73 15.80 -28.80
CA GLY A 5 28.98 15.70 -27.37
C GLY A 5 28.22 14.53 -26.74
N ILE A 6 28.95 13.56 -26.21
CA ILE A 6 28.39 12.56 -25.29
C ILE A 6 27.87 13.30 -24.06
N THR A 7 26.56 13.22 -23.84
CA THR A 7 25.93 13.83 -22.66
C THR A 7 26.07 12.86 -21.51
N ILE A 8 26.91 13.21 -20.53
CA ILE A 8 27.06 12.42 -19.29
C ILE A 8 26.08 12.99 -18.26
N LEU A 9 25.29 12.13 -17.64
CA LEU A 9 24.37 12.50 -16.57
C LEU A 9 25.15 12.93 -15.32
N SER A 10 24.59 13.88 -14.57
CA SER A 10 25.10 14.22 -13.25
C SER A 10 25.17 12.98 -12.35
N ASN A 11 26.14 12.89 -11.44
CA ASN A 11 26.36 11.74 -10.55
C ASN A 11 25.10 11.23 -9.79
N GLU A 12 24.14 12.11 -9.53
CA GLU A 12 22.85 11.78 -8.88
C GLU A 12 21.88 11.03 -9.80
N LYS A 13 22.01 11.23 -11.12
CA LYS A 13 21.16 10.66 -12.17
C LYS A 13 21.77 9.42 -12.83
N GLN A 14 23.07 9.19 -12.65
CA GLN A 14 23.72 7.95 -13.07
C GLN A 14 23.09 6.73 -12.39
N LEU A 15 23.12 5.57 -13.06
CA LEU A 15 22.48 4.36 -12.58
C LEU A 15 23.07 3.91 -11.24
N SER A 16 22.18 3.53 -10.33
CA SER A 16 22.41 2.93 -9.02
C SER A 16 21.33 1.89 -8.75
N ASP A 17 21.48 1.12 -7.67
CA ASP A 17 20.54 0.03 -7.36
C ASP A 17 19.10 0.48 -7.09
N SER A 18 18.89 1.76 -6.79
CA SER A 18 17.59 2.31 -6.38
C SER A 18 16.92 3.22 -7.40
N ASN A 19 17.61 3.66 -8.46
CA ASN A 19 17.09 4.67 -9.40
C ASN A 19 16.86 4.15 -10.82
N TRP A 20 16.78 2.82 -11.01
CA TRP A 20 16.60 2.21 -12.34
C TRP A 20 15.47 2.83 -13.17
N VAL A 21 14.29 3.09 -12.57
CA VAL A 21 13.14 3.66 -13.29
C VAL A 21 13.47 5.05 -13.81
N SER A 22 13.96 5.95 -12.95
CA SER A 22 14.33 7.31 -13.34
C SER A 22 15.49 7.34 -14.35
N PHE A 23 16.47 6.44 -14.18
CA PHE A 23 17.56 6.27 -15.14
C PHE A 23 17.02 5.81 -16.51
N LYS A 24 16.17 4.78 -16.54
CA LYS A 24 15.55 4.25 -17.76
C LYS A 24 14.80 5.35 -18.52
N ASP A 25 13.96 6.12 -17.84
CA ASP A 25 13.19 7.21 -18.45
C ASP A 25 14.11 8.31 -19.00
N THR A 26 15.19 8.63 -18.27
CA THR A 26 16.18 9.63 -18.70
C THR A 26 16.92 9.16 -19.95
N ILE A 27 17.40 7.91 -19.99
CA ILE A 27 18.09 7.35 -21.15
C ILE A 27 17.15 7.23 -22.36
N LEU A 28 15.89 6.82 -22.16
CA LEU A 28 14.91 6.78 -23.24
C LEU A 28 14.58 8.17 -23.78
N SER A 29 14.42 9.16 -22.90
CA SER A 29 14.19 10.55 -23.30
C SER A 29 15.39 11.12 -24.07
N LEU A 30 16.61 10.86 -23.61
CA LEU A 30 17.85 11.25 -24.28
C LEU A 30 17.97 10.58 -25.65
N ALA A 31 17.74 9.26 -25.73
CA ALA A 31 17.77 8.50 -26.96
C ALA A 31 16.74 9.03 -27.97
N ARG A 32 15.52 9.36 -27.53
CA ARG A 32 14.50 10.01 -28.38
C ARG A 32 14.94 11.38 -28.88
N GLY A 33 15.46 12.22 -27.99
CA GLY A 33 15.92 13.56 -28.34
C GLY A 33 17.09 13.55 -29.33
N GLN A 34 17.90 12.50 -29.31
CA GLN A 34 19.07 12.34 -30.19
C GLN A 34 18.84 11.42 -31.40
N GLY A 35 17.67 10.78 -31.52
CA GLY A 35 17.38 9.83 -32.61
C GLY A 35 18.01 8.44 -32.44
N TYR A 36 18.40 8.07 -31.22
CA TYR A 36 19.04 6.79 -30.89
C TYR A 36 18.08 5.70 -30.36
N GLU A 37 16.77 5.97 -30.25
CA GLU A 37 15.83 5.02 -29.65
C GLU A 37 15.82 3.65 -30.37
N SER A 38 15.98 3.61 -31.70
CA SER A 38 15.98 2.36 -32.47
C SER A 38 17.13 1.41 -32.13
N TYR A 39 18.25 1.95 -31.65
CA TYR A 39 19.43 1.16 -31.24
C TYR A 39 19.21 0.44 -29.91
N LEU A 40 18.24 0.88 -29.09
CA LEU A 40 17.86 0.24 -27.83
C LEU A 40 16.87 -0.91 -27.99
N VAL A 41 16.06 -0.91 -29.07
CA VAL A 41 14.94 -1.85 -29.27
C VAL A 41 15.25 -2.92 -30.34
N ARG A 42 16.43 -2.84 -30.98
CA ARG A 42 16.83 -3.70 -32.12
C ARG A 42 15.84 -3.63 -33.30
N THR A 43 15.13 -2.51 -33.44
CA THR A 43 14.18 -2.32 -34.55
C THR A 43 14.89 -1.99 -35.86
N THR A 44 16.04 -1.33 -35.79
CA THR A 44 16.90 -1.11 -36.95
C THR A 44 17.80 -2.33 -37.17
N LEU A 45 17.40 -3.20 -38.09
CA LEU A 45 18.32 -4.16 -38.70
C LEU A 45 19.41 -3.38 -39.44
N ARG A 46 20.67 -3.81 -39.29
CA ARG A 46 21.79 -3.29 -40.08
C ARG A 46 21.48 -3.53 -41.55
N THR A 47 21.01 -2.50 -42.26
CA THR A 47 20.76 -2.60 -43.70
C THR A 47 22.09 -2.72 -44.41
N VAL A 48 22.34 -3.87 -45.04
CA VAL A 48 23.60 -4.20 -45.73
C VAL A 48 23.78 -3.38 -47.03
N ALA A 49 22.79 -2.60 -47.44
CA ALA A 49 22.77 -1.95 -48.74
C ALA A 49 22.34 -0.48 -48.67
N ALA A 50 23.32 0.42 -48.81
CA ALA A 50 23.15 1.75 -49.39
C ALA A 50 24.52 2.39 -49.64
N THR A 51 25.15 2.02 -50.77
CA THR A 51 26.31 2.72 -51.33
C THR A 51 25.85 4.07 -51.89
N PHE A 52 25.47 5.01 -51.03
CA PHE A 52 25.04 6.35 -51.48
C PHE A 52 25.99 7.44 -50.96
N ALA A 53 26.30 8.33 -51.89
CA ALA A 53 27.44 9.23 -51.89
C ALA A 53 27.35 10.37 -50.86
N GLY A 54 28.38 10.49 -50.00
CA GLY A 54 28.96 11.73 -49.48
C GLY A 54 28.12 12.66 -48.59
N HIS A 55 26.84 12.40 -48.38
CA HIS A 55 25.97 13.29 -47.60
C HIS A 55 25.60 12.64 -46.28
N ALA A 56 25.85 13.35 -45.18
CA ALA A 56 25.45 12.92 -43.83
C ALA A 56 23.94 12.68 -43.79
N THR A 57 23.51 11.48 -43.41
CA THR A 57 22.08 11.19 -43.27
C THR A 57 21.52 11.89 -42.04
N PRO A 58 20.22 12.27 -42.04
CA PRO A 58 19.57 12.78 -40.84
C PRO A 58 19.74 11.83 -39.65
N VAL A 59 19.82 12.37 -38.43
CA VAL A 59 20.03 11.56 -37.21
C VAL A 59 18.90 10.53 -37.00
N ASN A 60 17.70 10.85 -37.49
CA ASN A 60 16.51 10.00 -37.44
C ASN A 60 16.32 9.16 -38.71
N SER A 61 17.33 9.04 -39.58
CA SER A 61 17.25 8.20 -40.76
C SER A 61 17.03 6.75 -40.34
N SER A 62 16.01 6.10 -40.91
CA SER A 62 15.76 4.66 -40.75
C SER A 62 16.77 3.80 -41.51
N THR A 63 17.53 4.40 -42.44
CA THR A 63 18.53 3.75 -43.28
C THR A 63 19.86 4.52 -43.22
N PRO A 64 20.54 4.56 -42.07
CA PRO A 64 21.88 5.13 -41.98
C PRO A 64 22.89 4.28 -42.76
N SER A 65 23.99 4.87 -43.19
CA SER A 65 25.10 4.09 -43.75
C SER A 65 25.69 3.17 -42.68
N THR A 66 26.46 2.16 -43.08
CA THR A 66 27.11 1.24 -42.13
C THR A 66 28.02 1.97 -41.14
N GLU A 67 28.84 2.91 -41.62
CA GLU A 67 29.77 3.70 -40.80
C GLU A 67 29.02 4.63 -39.84
N GLU A 68 27.94 5.28 -40.32
CA GLU A 68 27.08 6.10 -39.47
C GLU A 68 26.36 5.26 -38.43
N TRP A 69 25.91 4.06 -38.79
CA TRP A 69 25.27 3.13 -37.86
C TRP A 69 26.23 2.71 -36.75
N ASP A 70 27.46 2.30 -37.10
CA ASP A 70 28.49 1.89 -36.14
C ASP A 70 28.87 3.07 -35.22
N LEU A 71 28.98 4.28 -35.76
CA LEU A 71 29.23 5.50 -34.97
C LEU A 71 28.08 5.81 -33.99
N ARG A 72 26.83 5.84 -34.46
CA ARG A 72 25.65 6.15 -33.62
C ARG A 72 25.40 5.07 -32.57
N SER A 73 25.59 3.81 -32.95
CA SER A 73 25.57 2.66 -32.04
C SER A 73 26.65 2.81 -30.97
N GLY A 74 27.90 3.10 -31.35
CA GLY A 74 28.99 3.34 -30.40
C GLY A 74 28.73 4.53 -29.48
N GLN A 75 28.14 5.62 -29.98
CA GLN A 75 27.74 6.78 -29.16
C GLN A 75 26.68 6.40 -28.13
N MET A 76 25.63 5.70 -28.53
CA MET A 76 24.58 5.26 -27.61
C MET A 76 25.10 4.27 -26.57
N GLY A 77 25.98 3.34 -26.99
CA GLY A 77 26.64 2.40 -26.08
C GLY A 77 27.53 3.12 -25.08
N SER A 78 28.24 4.15 -25.52
CA SER A 78 29.08 4.99 -24.65
C SER A 78 28.24 5.77 -23.63
N ILE A 79 27.09 6.32 -24.02
CA ILE A 79 26.15 6.98 -23.10
C ILE A 79 25.74 6.00 -21.99
N ILE A 80 25.25 4.81 -22.35
CA ILE A 80 24.84 3.79 -21.36
C ILE A 80 26.03 3.39 -20.48
N TYR A 81 27.18 3.09 -21.07
CA TYR A 81 28.35 2.60 -20.35
C TYR A 81 28.91 3.63 -19.35
N LEU A 82 28.95 4.92 -19.73
CA LEU A 82 29.48 5.99 -18.90
C LEU A 82 28.48 6.47 -17.83
N ASP A 83 27.18 6.31 -18.06
CA ASP A 83 26.14 6.70 -17.10
C ASP A 83 25.80 5.59 -16.09
N VAL A 84 26.45 4.42 -16.17
CA VAL A 84 26.33 3.34 -15.18
C VAL A 84 27.47 3.41 -14.18
N LYS A 85 27.16 3.45 -12.88
CA LYS A 85 28.18 3.31 -11.83
C LYS A 85 28.71 1.88 -11.85
N ASP A 86 30.02 1.74 -12.04
CA ASP A 86 30.71 0.44 -12.14
C ASP A 86 30.07 -0.50 -13.20
N PRO A 87 30.23 -0.22 -14.50
CA PRO A 87 29.62 -1.00 -15.57
C PRO A 87 30.03 -2.48 -15.52
N LYS A 88 31.22 -2.81 -14.99
CA LYS A 88 31.69 -4.19 -14.83
C LYS A 88 30.87 -4.97 -13.80
N ALA A 89 30.48 -4.35 -12.68
CA ALA A 89 29.58 -4.96 -11.70
C ALA A 89 28.18 -5.27 -12.26
N HIS A 90 27.80 -4.62 -13.37
CA HIS A 90 26.56 -4.88 -14.09
C HIS A 90 26.76 -5.73 -15.35
N SER A 91 27.91 -6.39 -15.49
CA SER A 91 28.25 -7.24 -16.63
C SER A 91 28.22 -6.51 -17.97
N LEU A 92 28.47 -5.20 -17.97
CA LEU A 92 28.60 -4.41 -19.19
C LEU A 92 30.06 -4.38 -19.64
N SER A 93 30.28 -4.66 -20.93
CA SER A 93 31.56 -4.48 -21.61
C SER A 93 31.46 -3.37 -22.64
N ALA A 94 32.53 -2.61 -22.87
CA ALA A 94 32.61 -1.62 -23.94
C ALA A 94 32.45 -2.24 -25.34
N SER A 95 32.63 -3.56 -25.47
CA SER A 95 32.40 -4.31 -26.71
C SER A 95 30.93 -4.67 -26.95
N ASN A 96 30.04 -4.52 -25.95
CA ASN A 96 28.64 -4.84 -26.12
C ASN A 96 27.94 -3.83 -27.01
N THR A 97 26.96 -4.29 -27.77
CA THR A 97 26.07 -3.38 -28.48
C THR A 97 25.18 -2.62 -27.47
N PRO A 98 24.69 -1.42 -27.82
CA PRO A 98 23.78 -0.67 -26.93
C PRO A 98 22.55 -1.48 -26.56
N TYR A 99 22.03 -2.26 -27.51
CA TYR A 99 20.94 -3.20 -27.29
C TYR A 99 21.28 -4.26 -26.22
N GLU A 100 22.43 -4.92 -26.33
CA GLU A 100 22.87 -5.90 -25.33
C GLU A 100 23.03 -5.28 -23.95
N MET A 101 23.65 -4.09 -23.86
CA MET A 101 23.79 -3.36 -22.61
C MET A 101 22.43 -3.02 -22.02
N TRP A 102 21.49 -2.54 -22.86
CA TRP A 102 20.15 -2.18 -22.45
C TRP A 102 19.34 -3.39 -21.96
N VAL A 103 19.44 -4.52 -22.65
CA VAL A 103 18.79 -5.78 -22.26
C VAL A 103 19.38 -6.31 -20.96
N ALA A 104 20.71 -6.32 -20.79
CA ALA A 104 21.34 -6.71 -19.53
C ALA A 104 20.88 -5.80 -18.37
N LEU A 105 20.86 -4.48 -18.64
CA LEU A 105 20.14 -3.41 -17.93
C LEU A 105 18.80 -3.87 -17.38
N HIS A 106 17.93 -4.12 -18.34
CA HIS A 106 16.53 -4.40 -18.14
C HIS A 106 16.32 -5.71 -17.40
N VAL A 107 17.03 -6.79 -17.75
CA VAL A 107 16.90 -8.09 -17.09
C VAL A 107 17.29 -7.99 -15.61
N LYS A 108 18.42 -7.36 -15.30
CA LYS A 108 18.92 -7.26 -13.92
C LYS A 108 17.97 -6.44 -13.05
N PHE A 109 17.63 -5.23 -13.48
CA PHE A 109 16.89 -4.30 -12.64
C PHE A 109 15.37 -4.43 -12.73
N ASN A 110 14.82 -4.89 -13.86
CA ASN A 110 13.38 -5.13 -13.95
C ASN A 110 12.96 -6.38 -13.15
N CYS A 111 13.81 -7.41 -13.08
CA CYS A 111 13.58 -8.55 -12.18
C CYS A 111 13.60 -8.13 -10.71
N SER A 112 14.60 -7.34 -10.30
CA SER A 112 14.64 -6.76 -8.96
C SER A 112 13.43 -5.88 -8.69
N SER A 113 12.97 -5.09 -9.67
CA SER A 113 11.75 -4.28 -9.55
C SER A 113 10.51 -5.14 -9.32
N LYS A 114 10.33 -6.24 -10.07
CA LYS A 114 9.21 -7.18 -9.85
C LYS A 114 9.25 -7.81 -8.47
N VAL A 115 10.43 -8.23 -8.00
CA VAL A 115 10.60 -8.80 -6.65
C VAL A 115 10.30 -7.75 -5.58
N LEU A 116 10.82 -6.53 -5.73
CA LEU A 116 10.57 -5.41 -4.80
C LEU A 116 9.09 -5.02 -4.78
N LYS A 117 8.42 -4.98 -5.93
CA LYS A 117 6.98 -4.74 -6.05
C LYS A 117 6.19 -5.84 -5.37
N GLY A 118 6.54 -7.11 -5.58
CA GLY A 118 5.93 -8.25 -4.90
C GLY A 118 6.12 -8.18 -3.38
N GLN A 119 7.32 -7.81 -2.91
CA GLN A 119 7.61 -7.67 -1.48
C GLN A 119 6.88 -6.47 -0.85
N ALA A 120 6.85 -5.32 -1.53
CA ALA A 120 6.13 -4.13 -1.09
C ALA A 120 4.63 -4.42 -0.99
N ASN A 121 4.05 -5.07 -2.01
CA ASN A 121 2.63 -5.44 -2.02
C ASN A 121 2.32 -6.47 -0.93
N LYS A 122 3.18 -7.48 -0.75
CA LYS A 122 3.03 -8.45 0.35
C LYS A 122 3.03 -7.76 1.72
N ARG A 123 3.98 -6.86 1.97
CA ARG A 123 4.02 -6.09 3.22
C ARG A 123 2.76 -5.25 3.41
N PHE A 124 2.28 -4.63 2.33
CA PHE A 124 1.08 -3.83 2.33
C PHE A 124 -0.17 -4.64 2.70
N CYS A 125 -0.40 -5.80 2.07
CA CYS A 125 -1.54 -6.67 2.37
C CYS A 125 -1.45 -7.38 3.74
N CYS A 126 -0.24 -7.49 4.31
CA CYS A 126 -0.02 -8.14 5.59
C CYS A 126 -0.25 -7.23 6.81
N VAL A 127 -0.42 -5.91 6.63
CA VAL A 127 -0.71 -5.02 7.76
C VAL A 127 -2.10 -5.32 8.31
N LYS A 128 -2.16 -5.59 9.62
CA LYS A 128 -3.40 -5.84 10.36
C LYS A 128 -3.51 -4.80 11.47
N LEU A 129 -4.74 -4.36 11.74
CA LEU A 129 -5.03 -3.45 12.84
C LEU A 129 -4.73 -4.17 14.17
N ALA A 130 -3.63 -3.82 14.82
CA ALA A 130 -3.14 -4.50 16.03
C ALA A 130 -4.00 -4.23 17.27
N SER A 131 -4.58 -3.03 17.38
CA SER A 131 -5.43 -2.64 18.49
C SER A 131 -6.53 -1.72 18.01
N ARG A 132 -7.74 -1.92 18.54
CA ARG A 132 -8.91 -1.10 18.29
C ARG A 132 -8.68 0.39 18.54
N ARG A 133 -7.75 0.74 19.43
CA ARG A 133 -7.54 2.14 19.85
C ARG A 133 -6.67 2.96 18.90
N ASN A 134 -6.12 2.35 17.85
CA ASN A 134 -5.10 2.97 17.00
C ASN A 134 -5.50 3.04 15.52
N MET A 135 -6.79 3.19 15.21
CA MET A 135 -7.26 3.30 13.82
C MET A 135 -6.53 4.40 13.02
N PRO A 136 -6.32 5.63 13.55
CA PRO A 136 -5.62 6.68 12.80
C PRO A 136 -4.17 6.29 12.46
N ALA A 137 -3.47 5.66 13.41
CA ALA A 137 -2.10 5.20 13.21
C ALA A 137 -2.00 4.05 12.19
N HIS A 138 -2.99 3.16 12.18
CA HIS A 138 -3.08 2.07 11.20
C HIS A 138 -3.31 2.59 9.78
N LEU A 139 -4.21 3.56 9.60
CA LEU A 139 -4.47 4.18 8.29
C LEU A 139 -3.26 5.00 7.79
N ASP A 140 -2.55 5.67 8.70
CA ASP A 140 -1.29 6.35 8.40
C ASP A 140 -0.21 5.35 7.96
N GLU A 141 -0.10 4.19 8.62
CA GLU A 141 0.82 3.11 8.21
C GLU A 141 0.48 2.57 6.82
N LEU A 142 -0.79 2.28 6.53
CA LEU A 142 -1.24 1.84 5.21
C LEU A 142 -0.93 2.91 4.14
N THR A 143 -1.16 4.18 4.44
CA THR A 143 -0.84 5.30 3.52
C THR A 143 0.66 5.36 3.22
N LYS A 144 1.50 5.25 4.26
CA LYS A 144 2.97 5.21 4.12
C LYS A 144 3.43 4.03 3.27
N LEU A 145 2.81 2.86 3.41
CA LEU A 145 3.13 1.68 2.61
C LEU A 145 2.63 1.80 1.17
N CYS A 146 1.47 2.40 0.94
CA CYS A 146 0.96 2.69 -0.40
C CYS A 146 1.95 3.57 -1.17
N VAL A 147 2.48 4.63 -0.53
CA VAL A 147 3.55 5.47 -1.12
C VAL A 147 4.80 4.65 -1.45
N LYS A 148 5.18 3.66 -0.61
CA LYS A 148 6.32 2.77 -0.92
C LYS A 148 6.04 1.85 -2.10
N VAL A 149 4.81 1.35 -2.25
CA VAL A 149 4.40 0.55 -3.42
C VAL A 149 4.46 1.41 -4.68
N GLN A 150 3.98 2.66 -4.63
CA GLN A 150 4.05 3.60 -5.75
C GLN A 150 5.49 3.93 -6.16
N ARG A 151 6.41 4.05 -5.20
CA ARG A 151 7.84 4.27 -5.47
C ARG A 151 8.51 3.14 -6.26
N VAL A 152 8.00 1.92 -6.17
CA VAL A 152 8.50 0.76 -6.95
C VAL A 152 7.64 0.48 -8.18
N ASP A 153 6.99 1.53 -8.71
CA ASP A 153 6.11 1.45 -9.88
C ASP A 153 4.93 0.48 -9.69
N GLY A 154 4.48 0.37 -8.44
CA GLY A 154 3.24 -0.31 -8.07
C GLY A 154 2.07 0.64 -8.14
N HIS A 155 1.03 0.27 -8.88
CA HIS A 155 -0.23 1.01 -8.90
C HIS A 155 -1.25 0.26 -8.05
N ILE A 156 -1.80 0.90 -7.03
CA ILE A 156 -2.92 0.39 -6.24
C ILE A 156 -4.12 1.26 -6.60
N ARG A 157 -5.21 0.66 -7.06
CA ARG A 157 -6.45 1.39 -7.39
C ARG A 157 -7.37 1.44 -6.17
N ASP A 158 -8.29 2.39 -6.12
CA ASP A 158 -9.22 2.56 -5.00
C ASP A 158 -9.97 1.27 -4.59
N PRO A 159 -10.52 0.44 -5.51
CA PRO A 159 -11.18 -0.80 -5.12
C PRO A 159 -10.23 -1.81 -4.45
N GLU A 160 -8.97 -1.86 -4.89
CA GLU A 160 -7.94 -2.73 -4.31
C GLU A 160 -7.51 -2.21 -2.92
N MET A 161 -7.28 -0.90 -2.81
CA MET A 161 -7.02 -0.21 -1.55
C MET A 161 -8.15 -0.45 -0.54
N ASN A 162 -9.41 -0.34 -0.98
CA ASN A 162 -10.59 -0.57 -0.15
C ASN A 162 -10.65 -2.02 0.34
N SER A 163 -10.39 -2.98 -0.56
CA SER A 163 -10.32 -4.40 -0.19
C SER A 163 -9.24 -4.66 0.86
N ILE A 164 -8.07 -4.05 0.70
CA ILE A 164 -6.95 -4.20 1.64
C ILE A 164 -7.26 -3.57 3.00
N ILE A 165 -7.84 -2.37 3.02
CA ILE A 165 -8.31 -1.74 4.26
C ILE A 165 -9.30 -2.65 4.97
N VAL A 166 -10.34 -3.13 4.27
CA VAL A 166 -11.37 -4.00 4.85
C VAL A 166 -10.77 -5.32 5.36
N GLN A 167 -9.85 -5.95 4.63
CA GLN A 167 -9.16 -7.18 5.06
C GLN A 167 -8.18 -6.96 6.21
N SER A 168 -7.71 -5.72 6.43
CA SER A 168 -6.81 -5.38 7.53
C SER A 168 -7.54 -5.26 8.88
N LEU A 169 -8.88 -5.14 8.86
CA LEU A 169 -9.71 -5.01 10.04
C LEU A 169 -9.98 -6.37 10.71
N PRO A 170 -10.09 -6.42 12.06
CA PRO A 170 -10.45 -7.65 12.75
C PRO A 170 -11.92 -8.02 12.48
N ALA A 171 -12.15 -9.15 11.80
CA ALA A 171 -13.48 -9.55 11.33
C ALA A 171 -14.53 -9.53 12.44
N VAL A 172 -14.21 -10.09 13.62
CA VAL A 172 -15.13 -10.21 14.77
C VAL A 172 -15.75 -8.89 15.20
N GLU A 173 -15.01 -7.79 15.04
CA GLU A 173 -15.34 -6.49 15.62
C GLU A 173 -16.03 -5.57 14.61
N PHE A 174 -15.75 -5.81 13.33
CA PHE A 174 -16.24 -5.02 12.21
C PHE A 174 -17.28 -5.78 11.37
N THR A 175 -17.71 -6.99 11.74
CA THR A 175 -18.63 -7.85 10.95
C THR A 175 -19.82 -7.07 10.37
N LEU A 176 -20.50 -6.26 11.19
CA LEU A 176 -21.68 -5.50 10.78
C LEU A 176 -21.34 -4.37 9.79
N LEU A 177 -20.14 -3.80 9.92
CA LEU A 177 -19.64 -2.76 9.02
C LEU A 177 -19.01 -3.33 7.76
N MET A 178 -18.48 -4.55 7.77
CA MET A 178 -17.80 -5.09 6.59
C MET A 178 -18.72 -5.09 5.36
N LEU A 179 -20.02 -5.29 5.54
CA LEU A 179 -21.01 -5.23 4.46
C LEU A 179 -21.16 -3.81 3.89
N SER A 180 -21.22 -2.77 4.74
CA SER A 180 -21.34 -1.39 4.26
C SER A 180 -20.01 -0.85 3.71
N LEU A 181 -18.89 -1.22 4.32
CA LEU A 181 -17.55 -0.79 3.92
C LEU A 181 -17.15 -1.33 2.54
N GLN A 182 -17.72 -2.45 2.10
CA GLN A 182 -17.49 -2.99 0.75
C GLN A 182 -18.20 -2.21 -0.37
N CYS A 183 -19.15 -1.34 -0.04
CA CYS A 183 -19.91 -0.58 -1.04
C CYS A 183 -19.19 0.67 -1.55
N PHE A 184 -18.09 1.09 -0.92
CA PHE A 184 -17.36 2.29 -1.32
C PHE A 184 -16.48 2.03 -2.55
N ASN A 185 -16.62 2.87 -3.56
CA ASN A 185 -15.77 2.84 -4.76
C ASN A 185 -14.53 3.76 -4.63
N VAL A 186 -14.60 4.73 -3.73
CA VAL A 186 -13.56 5.75 -3.51
C VAL A 186 -12.95 5.55 -2.12
N THR A 187 -11.62 5.44 -2.05
CA THR A 187 -10.93 5.18 -0.76
C THR A 187 -11.12 6.29 0.24
N PHE A 188 -11.18 7.54 -0.20
CA PHE A 188 -11.39 8.68 0.67
C PHE A 188 -12.70 8.58 1.46
N GLU A 189 -13.80 8.20 0.79
CA GLU A 189 -15.11 8.05 1.43
C GLU A 189 -15.12 6.92 2.46
N LEU A 190 -14.53 5.77 2.10
CA LEU A 190 -14.35 4.63 3.00
C LEU A 190 -13.59 5.04 4.26
N VAL A 191 -12.45 5.71 4.09
CA VAL A 191 -11.59 6.15 5.20
C VAL A 191 -12.34 7.13 6.11
N ASN A 192 -13.07 8.08 5.53
CA ASN A 192 -13.83 9.07 6.29
C ASN A 192 -14.98 8.43 7.11
N ASP A 193 -15.71 7.49 6.51
CA ASP A 193 -16.80 6.79 7.19
C ASP A 193 -16.26 5.86 8.30
N LEU A 194 -15.19 5.12 8.01
CA LEU A 194 -14.51 4.27 8.99
C LEU A 194 -13.99 5.08 10.19
N MET A 195 -13.41 6.25 9.95
CA MET A 195 -12.94 7.16 11.00
C MET A 195 -14.10 7.73 11.80
N THR A 196 -15.20 8.11 11.15
CA THR A 196 -16.41 8.62 11.82
C THR A 196 -17.01 7.56 12.73
N PHE A 197 -17.16 6.32 12.24
CA PHE A 197 -17.59 5.20 13.06
C PHE A 197 -16.66 4.97 14.26
N TRP A 198 -15.34 4.97 14.01
CA TRP A 198 -14.35 4.72 15.04
C TRP A 198 -14.42 5.77 16.15
N GLU A 199 -14.53 7.05 15.81
CA GLU A 199 -14.71 8.16 16.74
C GLU A 199 -16.02 8.01 17.54
N LEU A 200 -17.11 7.58 16.90
CA LEU A 200 -18.40 7.43 17.57
C LEU A 200 -18.42 6.29 18.60
N VAL A 201 -17.82 5.15 18.26
CA VAL A 201 -17.84 3.95 19.11
C VAL A 201 -16.74 3.98 20.16
N TYR A 202 -15.49 4.17 19.74
CA TYR A 202 -14.35 3.90 20.61
C TYR A 202 -13.87 5.12 21.39
N LYS A 203 -14.02 6.33 20.87
CA LYS A 203 -13.62 7.53 21.60
C LYS A 203 -14.54 7.79 22.80
N LYS A 204 -15.84 7.53 22.64
CA LYS A 204 -16.83 7.66 23.73
C LYS A 204 -16.55 6.67 24.86
N ASP A 205 -16.14 5.44 24.54
CA ASP A 205 -15.77 4.43 25.53
C ASP A 205 -14.51 4.82 26.30
N VAL A 206 -13.52 5.42 25.63
CA VAL A 206 -12.31 5.92 26.29
C VAL A 206 -12.64 7.08 27.23
N GLU A 207 -13.50 8.01 26.79
CA GLU A 207 -13.90 9.14 27.63
C GLU A 207 -14.75 8.69 28.82
N ALA A 208 -15.68 7.74 28.61
CA ALA A 208 -16.47 7.15 29.68
C ALA A 208 -15.58 6.38 30.68
N ALA A 209 -14.61 5.60 30.20
CA ALA A 209 -13.64 4.90 31.04
C ALA A 209 -12.73 5.87 31.80
N ARG A 210 -12.32 6.98 31.17
CA ARG A 210 -11.54 8.05 31.79
C ARG A 210 -12.33 8.74 32.89
N ILE A 211 -13.59 9.11 32.63
CA ILE A 211 -14.49 9.70 33.63
C ILE A 211 -14.68 8.72 34.80
N ALA A 212 -14.94 7.44 34.52
CA ALA A 212 -15.09 6.43 35.56
C ALA A 212 -13.81 6.28 36.42
N MET A 213 -12.63 6.32 35.79
CA MET A 213 -11.33 6.25 36.48
C MET A 213 -11.06 7.49 37.35
N VAL A 214 -11.42 8.68 36.86
CA VAL A 214 -11.32 9.92 37.65
C VAL A 214 -12.27 9.86 38.84
N CYS A 215 -13.52 9.43 38.62
CA CYS A 215 -14.50 9.27 39.69
C CYS A 215 -14.05 8.26 40.75
N THR A 216 -13.46 7.12 40.37
CA THR A 216 -12.93 6.16 41.35
C THR A 216 -11.75 6.72 42.11
N HIS A 217 -10.81 7.42 41.47
CA HIS A 217 -9.69 8.07 42.17
C HIS A 217 -10.15 9.15 43.16
N THR A 218 -11.15 9.95 42.82
CA THR A 218 -11.73 10.93 43.75
C THR A 218 -12.51 10.29 44.90
N MET A 219 -13.10 9.10 44.69
CA MET A 219 -13.82 8.39 45.75
C MET A 219 -12.89 7.66 46.74
N TYR A 220 -11.64 7.38 46.37
CA TYR A 220 -10.64 6.75 47.23
C TYR A 220 -9.53 7.70 47.71
N ALA A 221 -9.53 8.95 47.26
CA ALA A 221 -8.81 10.02 47.94
C ALA A 221 -9.53 10.31 49.26
N GLU A 222 -9.25 9.52 50.29
CA GLU A 222 -9.76 9.79 51.63
C GLU A 222 -9.42 11.23 52.04
N PRO A 223 -10.36 12.00 52.60
CA PRO A 223 -10.06 13.28 53.24
C PRO A 223 -9.36 13.00 54.58
N VAL A 224 -8.16 12.44 54.54
CA VAL A 224 -7.39 12.07 55.73
C VAL A 224 -7.06 13.31 56.57
N GLU A 225 -7.02 14.51 55.96
CA GLU A 225 -6.72 15.74 56.69
C GLU A 225 -7.95 16.47 57.25
N GLU A 226 -9.14 16.30 56.66
CA GLU A 226 -10.34 17.03 57.09
C GLU A 226 -11.13 16.26 58.16
N ASP A 227 -11.11 14.92 58.11
CA ASP A 227 -11.77 14.07 59.10
C ASP A 227 -11.02 14.05 60.45
N ALA A 228 -9.70 14.27 60.43
CA ALA A 228 -8.89 14.44 61.64
C ALA A 228 -9.20 15.76 62.39
N LYS A 229 -9.67 16.78 61.67
CA LYS A 229 -10.06 18.08 62.24
C LYS A 229 -11.50 18.07 62.73
N ALA A 230 -12.41 17.38 62.04
CA ALA A 230 -13.80 17.21 62.46
C ALA A 230 -13.95 16.34 63.72
N ARG A 231 -13.14 15.28 63.87
CA ARG A 231 -13.18 14.41 65.07
C ARG A 231 -12.67 15.08 66.36
N ARG A 232 -11.97 16.21 66.27
CA ARG A 232 -11.56 16.99 67.46
C ARG A 232 -12.63 17.97 67.95
N LEU A 233 -13.68 18.24 67.17
CA LEU A 233 -14.70 19.24 67.51
C LEU A 233 -16.05 18.64 67.93
N CYS A 234 -16.32 17.38 67.62
CA CYS A 234 -17.61 16.74 67.93
C CYS A 234 -17.41 15.50 68.81
N GLY A 235 -17.50 15.69 70.13
CA GLY A 235 -17.65 14.60 71.07
C GLY A 235 -19.00 13.91 70.93
N GLY A 236 -18.98 12.60 70.67
CA GLY A 236 -19.97 11.61 71.12
C GLY A 236 -21.39 11.66 70.51
N GLY A 237 -21.65 10.79 69.52
CA GLY A 237 -23.01 10.36 69.15
C GLY A 237 -23.02 9.43 67.91
N PRO A 238 -23.76 8.31 67.90
CA PRO A 238 -23.60 7.26 66.89
C PRO A 238 -24.28 7.57 65.54
N HIS A 239 -23.44 7.69 64.50
CA HIS A 239 -23.50 7.09 63.14
C HIS A 239 -24.83 6.82 62.41
N GLN A 240 -25.92 7.56 62.62
CA GLN A 240 -27.12 7.41 61.76
C GLN A 240 -26.92 8.06 60.37
N SER A 241 -26.34 9.27 60.30
CA SER A 241 -26.23 10.02 59.05
C SER A 241 -25.28 9.37 58.03
N LEU A 242 -24.24 8.69 58.49
CA LEU A 242 -23.24 8.06 57.62
C LEU A 242 -23.79 6.77 56.97
N VAL A 243 -24.66 6.05 57.69
CA VAL A 243 -25.39 4.88 57.15
C VAL A 243 -26.41 5.33 56.11
N ASP A 244 -27.08 6.46 56.32
CA ASP A 244 -28.06 7.00 55.38
C ASP A 244 -27.41 7.54 54.10
N VAL A 245 -26.26 8.20 54.20
CA VAL A 245 -25.45 8.61 53.04
C VAL A 245 -24.97 7.39 52.25
N HIS A 246 -24.50 6.34 52.92
CA HIS A 246 -24.06 5.12 52.25
C HIS A 246 -25.22 4.40 51.53
N ARG A 247 -26.42 4.36 52.13
CA ARG A 247 -27.62 3.83 51.47
C ARG A 247 -28.02 4.66 50.25
N ALA A 248 -28.00 5.98 50.34
CA ALA A 248 -28.34 6.88 49.24
C ALA A 248 -27.39 6.69 48.04
N VAL A 249 -26.07 6.56 48.29
CA VAL A 249 -25.08 6.29 47.24
C VAL A 249 -25.30 4.90 46.59
N LYS A 250 -25.64 3.89 47.40
CA LYS A 250 -25.92 2.54 46.89
C LYS A 250 -27.18 2.51 46.02
N ALA A 251 -28.22 3.26 46.41
CA ALA A 251 -29.45 3.42 45.62
C ALA A 251 -29.19 4.14 44.29
N ALA A 252 -28.46 5.25 44.30
CA ALA A 252 -28.12 5.99 43.08
C ALA A 252 -27.32 5.14 42.07
N ARG A 253 -26.40 4.29 42.55
CA ARG A 253 -25.65 3.33 41.70
C ARG A 253 -26.55 2.27 41.06
N ALA A 254 -27.59 1.80 41.76
CA ALA A 254 -28.54 0.84 41.21
C ALA A 254 -29.35 1.45 40.07
N THR A 255 -29.82 2.70 40.26
CA THR A 255 -30.59 3.43 39.24
C THR A 255 -29.77 3.70 37.99
N ALA A 256 -28.50 4.12 38.13
CA ALA A 256 -27.61 4.36 36.99
C ALA A 256 -27.33 3.10 36.16
N ARG A 257 -27.20 1.94 36.81
CA ARG A 257 -27.03 0.64 36.12
C ARG A 257 -28.30 0.23 35.37
N ALA A 258 -29.47 0.45 35.95
CA ALA A 258 -30.75 0.17 35.29
C ALA A 258 -30.95 1.03 34.03
N THR A 259 -30.60 2.32 34.08
CA THR A 259 -30.71 3.21 32.92
C THR A 259 -29.73 2.85 31.79
N ALA A 260 -28.50 2.41 32.13
CA ALA A 260 -27.54 1.97 31.13
C ALA A 260 -27.97 0.67 30.43
N ALA A 261 -28.53 -0.28 31.18
CA ALA A 261 -29.09 -1.52 30.61
C ALA A 261 -30.29 -1.23 29.69
N ALA A 262 -31.17 -0.28 30.07
CA ALA A 262 -32.30 0.12 29.25
C ALA A 262 -31.85 0.82 27.94
N ALA A 263 -30.83 1.66 27.99
CA ALA A 263 -30.28 2.32 26.80
C ALA A 263 -29.66 1.32 25.81
N MET A 264 -28.92 0.32 26.31
CA MET A 264 -28.38 -0.79 25.50
C MET A 264 -29.50 -1.61 24.85
N ALA A 265 -30.56 -1.93 25.61
CA ALA A 265 -31.71 -2.65 25.07
C ALA A 265 -32.44 -1.86 23.97
N LEU A 266 -32.52 -0.53 24.11
CA LEU A 266 -33.12 0.34 23.09
C LEU A 266 -32.29 0.39 21.81
N VAL A 267 -30.96 0.40 21.92
CA VAL A 267 -30.04 0.35 20.77
C VAL A 267 -30.15 -0.99 20.03
N VAL A 268 -30.25 -2.11 20.78
CA VAL A 268 -30.47 -3.44 20.20
C VAL A 268 -31.84 -3.55 19.51
N ALA A 269 -32.88 -2.94 20.09
CA ALA A 269 -34.22 -2.92 19.50
C ALA A 269 -34.30 -2.02 18.26
N ALA A 270 -33.67 -0.85 18.28
CA ALA A 270 -33.63 0.09 17.15
C ALA A 270 -32.81 -0.45 15.96
N ALA A 271 -31.87 -1.37 16.21
CA ALA A 271 -31.12 -2.06 15.17
C ALA A 271 -31.92 -3.13 14.41
N GLY A 272 -33.20 -3.34 14.71
CA GLY A 272 -34.11 -4.17 13.90
C GLY A 272 -33.81 -5.67 13.90
N LEU A 273 -33.03 -6.19 14.85
CA LEU A 273 -32.79 -7.62 15.01
C LEU A 273 -33.98 -8.29 15.71
N ALA A 274 -35.05 -8.53 14.96
CA ALA A 274 -36.01 -9.56 15.32
C ALA A 274 -35.33 -10.94 15.17
N PRO A 275 -35.50 -11.88 16.13
CA PRO A 275 -35.05 -13.25 15.93
C PRO A 275 -35.86 -13.85 14.77
N ALA A 276 -35.20 -14.11 13.64
CA ALA A 276 -35.83 -14.77 12.51
C ALA A 276 -36.34 -16.16 12.93
N PRO A 277 -37.56 -16.59 12.52
CA PRO A 277 -38.04 -17.93 12.79
C PRO A 277 -37.11 -18.95 12.12
N ALA A 278 -36.80 -20.01 12.85
CA ALA A 278 -35.94 -21.09 12.41
C ALA A 278 -36.41 -21.67 11.07
N GLN A 279 -35.77 -21.26 9.97
CA GLN A 279 -35.86 -21.93 8.69
C GLN A 279 -34.86 -23.09 8.72
N THR A 280 -35.37 -24.30 8.91
CA THR A 280 -34.65 -25.54 8.63
C THR A 280 -34.39 -25.62 7.12
N PHE A 281 -33.20 -25.19 6.71
CA PHE A 281 -32.69 -25.50 5.37
C PHE A 281 -32.16 -26.93 5.36
N PHE A 282 -32.84 -27.75 4.57
CA PHE A 282 -32.45 -29.09 4.20
C PHE A 282 -31.18 -29.00 3.32
N ILE A 283 -30.02 -29.36 3.86
CA ILE A 283 -28.77 -29.44 3.10
C ILE A 283 -28.77 -30.77 2.35
N SER A 284 -29.07 -30.74 1.05
CA SER A 284 -28.76 -31.86 0.15
C SER A 284 -27.28 -31.81 -0.23
N PRO A 285 -26.54 -32.93 -0.19
CA PRO A 285 -25.11 -32.96 -0.48
C PRO A 285 -24.86 -33.25 -1.96
N MET A 286 -24.07 -32.43 -2.66
CA MET A 286 -23.51 -32.74 -4.00
C MET A 286 -22.46 -31.68 -4.40
N PRO A 287 -21.50 -31.96 -5.30
CA PRO A 287 -20.27 -32.70 -4.99
C PRO A 287 -18.99 -31.88 -5.28
N ILE A 288 -17.85 -32.43 -4.83
CA ILE A 288 -16.48 -31.88 -4.87
C ILE A 288 -15.83 -32.00 -6.27
N TYR A 289 -16.49 -31.54 -7.35
CA TYR A 289 -15.87 -31.57 -8.69
C TYR A 289 -16.19 -30.31 -9.51
N ALA A 290 -15.46 -29.22 -9.27
CA ALA A 290 -15.37 -28.09 -10.22
C ALA A 290 -14.15 -27.16 -9.99
N LEU A 291 -13.04 -27.65 -9.45
CA LEU A 291 -11.82 -26.86 -9.21
C LEU A 291 -10.64 -27.26 -10.12
N ALA A 292 -10.93 -27.64 -11.37
CA ALA A 292 -9.90 -28.06 -12.34
C ALA A 292 -9.98 -27.40 -13.73
N ALA A 293 -10.80 -26.36 -13.93
CA ALA A 293 -11.00 -25.78 -15.28
C ALA A 293 -10.81 -24.25 -15.39
N MET A 294 -10.11 -23.60 -14.46
CA MET A 294 -9.87 -22.14 -14.51
C MET A 294 -8.40 -21.73 -14.63
N TYR A 295 -7.54 -22.62 -15.13
CA TYR A 295 -6.11 -22.32 -15.37
C TYR A 295 -5.65 -22.61 -16.80
N ASN A 296 -6.53 -22.48 -17.81
CA ASN A 296 -6.15 -22.50 -19.21
C ASN A 296 -6.99 -21.49 -19.99
N SER A 297 -6.52 -20.24 -20.04
CA SER A 297 -6.97 -19.22 -20.99
C SER A 297 -5.94 -18.09 -21.01
N ASP A 298 -4.66 -18.43 -21.11
CA ASP A 298 -3.70 -17.53 -21.76
C ASP A 298 -3.72 -17.89 -23.23
N GLY A 299 -4.26 -16.98 -24.03
CA GLY A 299 -4.15 -17.02 -25.49
C GLY A 299 -2.71 -16.79 -25.87
N ASP A 300 -1.97 -17.88 -26.04
CA ASP A 300 -0.69 -17.89 -26.75
C ASP A 300 -1.01 -18.11 -28.23
N SER A 301 -0.93 -17.02 -28.97
CA SER A 301 -0.98 -17.00 -30.43
C SER A 301 0.27 -17.68 -30.97
N ASP A 302 0.03 -18.68 -31.83
CA ASP A 302 0.96 -19.26 -32.79
C ASP A 302 2.13 -18.35 -33.19
N VAL A 303 3.35 -18.71 -32.76
CA VAL A 303 4.55 -18.47 -33.55
C VAL A 303 5.41 -19.73 -33.55
N GLU A 304 5.46 -20.35 -34.73
CA GLU A 304 6.32 -21.46 -35.11
C GLU A 304 7.76 -21.28 -34.59
N ASN A 305 8.16 -22.14 -33.65
CA ASN A 305 9.57 -22.44 -33.42
C ASN A 305 10.07 -23.35 -34.54
N LYS A 306 10.52 -22.76 -35.65
CA LYS A 306 11.46 -23.41 -36.56
C LYS A 306 12.86 -23.32 -35.97
N LEU A 307 13.24 -24.43 -35.34
CA LEU A 307 14.62 -24.87 -35.22
C LEU A 307 15.32 -24.79 -36.58
N LEU A 308 16.39 -24.02 -36.67
CA LEU A 308 17.54 -24.39 -37.51
C LEU A 308 18.85 -24.14 -36.73
N PRO A 309 19.85 -25.00 -36.94
CA PRO A 309 21.13 -24.97 -36.25
C PRO A 309 22.06 -23.98 -36.97
N PHE A 310 22.85 -23.21 -36.22
CA PHE A 310 24.25 -22.84 -36.45
C PHE A 310 24.76 -22.06 -35.25
#